data_AF-A0A948L2P8-F1
#
_entry.id   AF-A0A948L2P8-F1
#
_cell.length_a   1.000
_cell.length_b   1.000
_cell.length_c   1.000
_cell.angle_alpha   90.00
_cell.angle_beta   90.00
_cell.angle_gamma   90.00
#
_symmetry.space_group_name_H-M   'P 1'
#
loop_
_entity.id
_entity.type
_entity.pdbx_description
1 polymer ?
#
loop_
_entity_poly.entity_id
_entity_poly.type
_entity_poly.pdbx_seq_one_letter_code
_entity_poly.pdbx_strand_id
1 'polypeptide(L)' 'MPGNTIHASPGASTLLLHLIHRAGFAPDELTIVQSDVVGGSVRLPVGLDPMSFRVRDLGYMLKAYGLPYEIIAHPGP' A
#
# COMPACT_ATOMS: atom_id res chain seq x y z
N MET A 1 15.27 24.57 -5.94
CA MET A 1 15.34 23.19 -6.43
C MET A 1 13.91 22.74 -6.67
N PRO A 2 13.47 22.52 -7.91
CA PRO A 2 12.11 22.05 -8.17
C PRO A 2 11.97 20.65 -7.57
N GLY A 3 11.00 20.48 -6.68
CA GLY A 3 10.65 19.16 -6.14
C GLY A 3 10.19 18.28 -7.28
N ASN A 4 10.93 17.20 -7.53
CA ASN A 4 10.52 16.17 -8.48
C ASN A 4 9.23 15.55 -7.94
N THR A 5 8.09 15.99 -8.45
CA THR A 5 6.85 15.22 -8.34
C THR A 5 7.04 13.99 -9.22
N ILE A 6 7.48 12.88 -8.63
CA ILE A 6 7.61 11.64 -9.38
C ILE A 6 6.21 11.10 -9.61
N HIS A 7 5.76 11.22 -10.85
CA HIS A 7 4.55 10.56 -11.33
C HIS A 7 4.80 9.06 -11.28
N ALA A 8 4.29 8.38 -10.26
CA ALA A 8 4.12 6.94 -10.33
C ALA A 8 3.35 6.61 -11.62
N SER A 9 3.83 5.64 -12.39
CA SER A 9 3.17 5.19 -13.61
C SER A 9 1.68 5.00 -13.32
N PRO A 10 0.76 5.67 -14.05
CA PRO A 10 -0.68 5.67 -13.74
C PRO A 10 -1.28 4.26 -13.52
N GLY A 11 -0.69 3.25 -14.18
CA GLY A 11 -1.06 1.84 -14.03
C GLY A 11 -0.74 1.24 -12.67
N ALA A 12 0.39 1.56 -12.05
CA ALA A 12 0.79 0.99 -10.75
C ALA A 12 -0.10 1.50 -9.60
N SER A 13 -0.44 2.80 -9.61
CA SER A 13 -1.37 3.39 -8.65
C SER A 13 -2.78 2.82 -8.81
N THR A 14 -3.25 2.61 -10.04
CA THR A 14 -4.56 2.00 -10.32
C THR A 14 -4.63 0.54 -9.87
N LEU A 15 -3.60 -0.25 -10.19
CA LEU A 15 -3.49 -1.64 -9.75
C LEU A 15 -3.51 -1.75 -8.22
N LEU A 16 -2.73 -0.91 -7.54
CA LEU A 16 -2.67 -0.89 -6.08
C LEU A 16 -4.05 -0.64 -5.46
N LEU A 17 -4.77 0.39 -5.93
CA LEU A 17 -6.12 0.68 -5.45
C LEU A 17 -7.08 -0.49 -5.66
N HIS A 18 -6.97 -1.19 -6.79
CA HIS A 18 -7.78 -2.36 -7.09
C HIS A 18 -7.49 -3.52 -6.12
N LEU A 19 -6.22 -3.76 -5.78
CA LEU A 19 -5.82 -4.80 -4.82
C LEU A 19 -6.25 -4.46 -3.39
N ILE A 20 -6.18 -3.19 -2.99
CA ILE A 20 -6.67 -2.70 -1.70
C ILE A 20 -8.17 -2.95 -1.56
N HIS A 21 -8.95 -2.57 -2.58
CA HIS A 21 -10.38 -2.87 -2.63
C HIS A 21 -10.68 -4.36 -2.59
N ARG A 22 -9.90 -5.17 -3.31
CA ARG A 22 -10.07 -6.63 -3.35
C ARG A 22 -9.79 -7.29 -2.00
N ALA A 23 -8.82 -6.78 -1.24
CA ALA A 23 -8.56 -7.18 0.14
C ALA A 23 -9.64 -6.68 1.13
N GLY A 24 -10.67 -6.00 0.62
CA GLY A 24 -11.82 -5.51 1.38
C GLY A 24 -11.61 -4.15 2.02
N PHE A 25 -10.49 -3.48 1.76
CA PHE A 25 -10.21 -2.15 2.30
C PHE A 25 -10.80 -1.05 1.43
N ALA A 26 -11.34 -0.01 2.06
CA ALA A 26 -11.56 1.25 1.37
C ALA A 26 -10.19 1.96 1.16
N PRO A 27 -10.03 2.76 0.09
CA PRO A 27 -8.78 3.47 -0.18
C PRO A 27 -8.37 4.38 0.97
N ASP A 28 -9.34 4.94 1.67
CA ASP A 28 -9.15 5.88 2.78
C ASP A 28 -8.85 5.18 4.11
N GLU A 29 -9.01 3.85 4.19
CA GLU A 29 -8.64 3.06 5.38
C GLU A 29 -7.12 2.87 5.48
N LEU A 30 -6.40 2.93 4.36
CA LEU A 30 -4.96 2.69 4.31
C LEU A 30 -4.21 3.93 3.84
N THR A 31 -3.07 4.23 4.46
CA THR A 31 -2.22 5.33 3.99
C THR A 31 -1.16 4.79 3.04
N ILE A 32 -1.23 5.17 1.78
CA ILE A 32 -0.26 4.77 0.75
C ILE A 32 0.83 5.84 0.68
N VAL A 33 2.07 5.43 0.92
CA VAL A 33 3.25 6.29 0.79
C VAL A 33 4.08 5.77 -0.38
N GLN A 34 4.06 6.48 -1.50
CA GLN A 34 4.96 6.16 -2.61
C GLN A 34 6.34 6.76 -2.34
N SER A 35 7.39 5.99 -2.58
CA SER A 35 8.77 6.46 -2.51
C SER A 35 9.31 6.63 -3.93
N ASP A 36 10.11 7.67 -4.11
CA ASP A 36 10.66 8.12 -5.38
C ASP A 36 11.58 7.12 -6.09
N VAL A 37 12.05 6.08 -5.38
CA VAL A 37 13.20 5.30 -5.83
C VAL A 37 12.79 3.97 -6.47
N VAL A 38 12.17 3.02 -5.77
CA VAL A 38 11.70 1.74 -6.37
C VAL A 38 10.65 1.08 -5.45
N GLY A 39 9.63 1.80 -5.00
CA GLY A 39 8.62 1.17 -4.14
C GLY A 39 7.78 2.12 -3.32
N GLY A 40 6.80 1.54 -2.62
CA GLY A 40 5.96 2.27 -1.69
C GLY A 40 5.77 1.52 -0.38
N SER A 41 5.05 2.14 0.54
CA SER A 41 4.59 1.46 1.74
C SER A 41 3.10 1.71 1.92
N VAL A 42 2.39 0.67 2.33
CA VAL A 42 0.98 0.72 2.73
C VAL A 42 0.97 0.70 4.25
N ARG A 43 0.58 1.81 4.86
CA ARG A 43 0.49 1.94 6.31
C ARG A 43 -0.90 1.55 6.75
N LEU A 44 -0.95 0.64 7.71
CA LEU A 44 -2.19 0.22 8.36
C LEU A 44 -2.59 1.23 9.43
N PRO A 45 -3.89 1.49 9.64
CA PRO A 45 -4.35 2.35 10.72
C PRO A 45 -4.11 1.69 12.08
N VAL A 46 -4.05 2.51 13.12
CA VAL A 46 -3.91 2.03 14.50
C VAL A 46 -5.10 1.13 14.86
N GLY A 47 -4.82 -0.04 15.44
CA GLY A 47 -5.82 -1.04 15.79
C GLY A 47 -6.14 -2.04 14.68
N LEU A 48 -5.61 -1.87 13.47
CA LEU A 48 -5.68 -2.91 12.45
C LEU A 48 -4.56 -3.93 12.63
N ASP A 49 -4.95 -5.17 12.90
CA ASP A 49 -4.01 -6.25 13.15
C ASP A 49 -3.31 -6.69 11.84
N PRO A 50 -1.96 -6.68 11.78
CA PRO A 50 -1.22 -7.07 10.58
C PRO A 50 -1.31 -8.57 10.24
N MET A 51 -1.71 -9.41 11.20
CA MET A 51 -1.98 -10.84 11.02
C MET A 51 -3.44 -11.10 10.60
N SER A 52 -4.28 -10.06 10.55
CA SER A 52 -5.65 -10.20 10.02
C SER A 52 -5.62 -10.71 8.58
N PHE A 53 -6.63 -11.52 8.25
CA PHE A 53 -6.73 -12.17 6.94
C PHE A 53 -6.63 -11.15 5.78
N ARG A 54 -7.35 -10.02 5.89
CA ARG A 54 -7.39 -8.95 4.88
C ARG A 54 -6.01 -8.36 4.62
N VAL A 55 -5.23 -8.07 5.67
CA VAL A 55 -3.86 -7.52 5.53
C VAL A 55 -2.92 -8.53 4.88
N ARG A 56 -2.98 -9.79 5.34
CA ARG A 56 -2.16 -10.86 4.76
C ARG A 56 -2.48 -11.08 3.29
N ASP A 57 -3.76 -11.11 2.94
CA ASP A 57 -4.23 -11.27 1.57
C ASP A 57 -3.73 -10.12 0.67
N LEU A 58 -3.80 -8.87 1.15
CA LEU A 58 -3.21 -7.72 0.47
C LEU A 58 -1.71 -7.90 0.22
N GLY A 59 -0.95 -8.31 1.25
CA GLY A 59 0.49 -8.55 1.13
C GLY A 59 0.83 -9.64 0.10
N TYR A 60 0.06 -10.72 0.05
CA TYR A 60 0.21 -11.77 -0.96
C TYR A 60 -0.09 -11.25 -2.37
N MET A 61 -1.14 -10.45 -2.54
CA MET A 61 -1.47 -9.85 -3.82
C MET A 61 -0.36 -8.90 -4.30
N LEU A 62 0.11 -7.98 -3.46
CA LEU A 62 1.19 -7.06 -3.83
C LEU A 62 2.43 -7.83 -4.32
N LYS A 63 2.80 -8.89 -3.62
CA LYS A 63 3.91 -9.77 -4.01
C LYS A 63 3.65 -10.52 -5.32
N ALA A 64 2.45 -11.07 -5.51
CA ALA A 64 2.08 -11.82 -6.72
C ALA A 64 2.08 -10.94 -7.98
N TYR A 65 1.72 -9.67 -7.84
CA TYR A 65 1.73 -8.69 -8.93
C TYR A 65 3.10 -7.99 -9.09
N GLY A 66 4.12 -8.41 -8.34
CA GLY A 66 5.47 -7.83 -8.41
C GLY A 66 5.52 -6.36 -8.01
N LEU A 67 4.57 -5.90 -7.20
CA LEU A 67 4.51 -4.54 -6.71
C LEU A 67 5.45 -4.39 -5.51
N PRO A 68 6.48 -3.52 -5.58
CA PRO A 68 7.44 -3.32 -4.49
C PRO A 68 6.84 -2.46 -3.38
N TYR A 69 5.74 -2.90 -2.77
CA TYR A 69 5.09 -2.25 -1.64
C TYR A 69 5.29 -3.07 -0.37
N GLU A 70 5.77 -2.43 0.68
CA GLU A 70 5.78 -3.01 2.02
C GLU A 70 4.54 -2.63 2.81
N ILE A 71 4.03 -3.56 3.61
CA ILE A 71 2.96 -3.26 4.57
C ILE A 71 3.60 -2.93 5.92
N ILE A 72 3.32 -1.74 6.42
CA ILE A 72 3.83 -1.25 7.69
C ILE A 72 2.65 -1.09 8.64
N ALA A 73 2.63 -1.88 9.72
CA ALA A 73 1.70 -1.62 10.82
C ALA A 73 2.11 -0.32 11.51
N HIS A 74 1.17 0.60 11.74
CA HIS A 74 1.44 1.72 12.63
C HIS A 74 1.42 1.17 14.07
N PRO A 75 2.56 1.11 14.78
CA PRO A 75 2.49 0.88 16.22
C PRO A 75 1.69 2.05 16.78
N GLY A 76 0.61 1.75 17.52
CA GLY A 76 -0.05 2.77 18.32
C GLY A 76 0.96 3.42 19.28
N PRO A 77 0.67 4.65 19.75
CA PRO A 77 1.51 5.34 20.72
C PRO A 77 1.74 4.53 22.01
#